data_AF-A0A818EMD9-F1
#
_entry.id   AF-A0A818EMD9-F1
#
_cell.length_a   1.000
_cell.length_b   1.000
_cell.length_c   1.000
_cell.angle_alpha   90.00
_cell.angle_beta   90.00
_cell.angle_gamma   90.00
#
_symmetry.space_group_name_H-M   'P 1'
#
loop_
_entity.id
_entity.type
_entity.pdbx_description
1 polymer ?
#
loop_
_entity_poly.entity_id
_entity_poly.type
_entity_poly.pdbx_seq_one_letter_code
_entity_poly.pdbx_strand_id
1 'polypeptide(L)'
;YSTGSNPDSLKAVDINGDNKTDIIVANSGSNNVSVLLNIGNGMFGAQKTYLTGASPYEVTAADVNGDNKPDIIVANYGSKNNGVLMKCC
;
A
#
# COMPACT_ATOMS: atom_id res chain seq x y z
N TYR A 1 -10.53 1.76 11.23
CA TYR A 1 -9.08 1.49 11.17
C TYR A 1 -8.37 2.80 10.91
N SER A 2 -7.27 3.07 11.60
CA SER A 2 -6.46 4.26 11.34
C SER A 2 -5.68 4.07 10.04
N THR A 3 -5.58 5.16 9.28
CA THR A 3 -4.68 5.33 8.13
C THR A 3 -3.82 6.57 8.39
N GLY A 4 -2.84 6.87 7.54
CA GLY A 4 -2.11 8.14 7.59
C GLY A 4 -3.01 9.35 7.30
N SER A 5 -2.40 10.54 7.29
CA SER A 5 -3.06 11.81 6.98
C SER A 5 -3.21 12.03 5.48
N ASN A 6 -4.34 12.64 5.09
CA ASN A 6 -4.74 12.90 3.70
C ASN A 6 -4.60 11.66 2.79
N PRO A 7 -5.48 10.65 2.96
CA PRO A 7 -5.49 9.51 2.05
C PRO A 7 -5.99 9.94 0.66
N ASP A 8 -5.20 9.68 -0.37
CA ASP A 8 -5.50 10.08 -1.76
C ASP A 8 -5.99 8.91 -2.62
N SER A 9 -5.50 7.70 -2.34
CA SER A 9 -5.78 6.50 -3.13
C SER A 9 -5.78 5.24 -2.26
N LEU A 10 -6.56 4.23 -2.68
CA LEU A 10 -6.62 2.93 -2.04
C LEU A 10 -6.63 1.80 -3.07
N LYS A 11 -6.08 0.65 -2.68
CA LYS A 11 -6.10 -0.60 -3.45
C LYS A 11 -6.55 -1.75 -2.56
N ALA A 12 -7.47 -2.56 -3.06
CA ALA A 12 -7.88 -3.81 -2.46
C ALA A 12 -7.22 -4.98 -3.22
N VAL A 13 -6.45 -5.81 -2.52
CA VAL A 13 -5.72 -6.97 -3.08
C VAL A 13 -5.32 -7.90 -1.93
N ASP A 14 -5.22 -9.19 -2.18
CA ASP A 14 -4.56 -10.12 -1.24
C ASP A 14 -3.04 -9.89 -1.34
N ILE A 15 -2.48 -9.09 -0.42
CA ILE A 15 -1.08 -8.66 -0.48
C ILE A 15 -0.13 -9.65 0.22
N ASN A 16 -0.69 -10.56 1.03
CA ASN A 16 0.09 -11.51 1.83
C ASN A 16 -0.08 -12.98 1.42
N GLY A 17 -0.98 -13.26 0.46
CA GLY A 17 -1.23 -14.58 -0.10
C GLY A 17 -2.09 -15.49 0.77
N ASP A 18 -2.89 -14.95 1.69
CA ASP A 18 -3.75 -15.72 2.60
C ASP A 18 -5.18 -15.92 2.10
N ASN A 19 -5.46 -15.56 0.84
CA ASN A 19 -6.76 -15.55 0.18
C ASN A 19 -7.79 -14.61 0.84
N LYS A 20 -7.35 -13.61 1.59
CA LYS A 20 -8.21 -12.53 2.09
C LYS A 20 -7.82 -11.22 1.43
N THR A 21 -8.82 -10.47 0.99
CA THR A 21 -8.57 -9.14 0.43
C THR A 21 -8.12 -8.18 1.52
N ASP A 22 -6.89 -7.69 1.40
CA ASP A 22 -6.27 -6.66 2.23
C ASP A 22 -6.50 -5.26 1.63
N ILE A 23 -6.14 -4.23 2.39
CA ILE A 23 -6.25 -2.83 1.95
C ILE A 23 -4.88 -2.15 2.00
N ILE A 24 -4.55 -1.43 0.94
CA ILE A 24 -3.38 -0.56 0.85
C ILE A 24 -3.88 0.87 0.62
N VAL A 25 -3.34 1.85 1.33
CA VAL A 25 -3.75 3.27 1.25
C VAL A 25 -2.52 4.15 1.05
N ALA A 26 -2.56 5.05 0.07
CA ALA A 26 -1.56 6.11 -0.11
C ALA A 26 -1.96 7.34 0.72
N ASN A 27 -1.07 7.77 1.62
CA ASN A 27 -1.30 8.90 2.53
C ASN A 27 -0.40 10.07 2.13
N SER A 28 -0.94 10.98 1.31
CA SER A 28 -0.21 12.10 0.73
C SER A 28 0.33 13.05 1.79
N GLY A 29 -0.43 13.25 2.88
CA GLY A 29 -0.07 14.12 3.99
C GLY A 29 0.97 13.51 4.94
N SER A 30 1.08 12.18 4.98
CA SER A 30 2.05 11.46 5.82
C SER A 30 3.27 10.96 5.06
N ASN A 31 3.31 11.13 3.73
CA ASN A 31 4.37 10.62 2.86
C ASN A 31 4.65 9.12 3.09
N ASN A 32 3.59 8.34 3.22
CA ASN A 32 3.67 6.90 3.42
C ASN A 32 2.50 6.16 2.77
N VAL A 33 2.61 4.83 2.70
CA VAL A 33 1.47 3.94 2.49
C VAL A 33 1.13 3.18 3.76
N SER A 34 -0.16 2.95 4.00
CA SER A 34 -0.67 2.07 5.05
C SER A 34 -1.13 0.75 4.44
N VAL A 35 -0.73 -0.37 5.01
CA VAL A 35 -1.19 -1.72 4.67
C VAL A 35 -1.98 -2.28 5.85
N LEU A 36 -3.23 -2.63 5.59
CA LEU A 36 -4.17 -3.20 6.56
C LEU A 36 -4.48 -4.63 6.12
N LEU A 37 -3.97 -5.60 6.88
CA LEU A 37 -4.22 -7.00 6.60
C LEU A 37 -5.58 -7.42 7.13
N ASN A 38 -6.34 -8.14 6.32
CA ASN A 38 -7.63 -8.70 6.68
C ASN A 38 -7.42 -9.91 7.59
N ILE A 39 -7.96 -9.84 8.81
CA ILE A 39 -7.85 -10.91 9.80
C ILE A 39 -9.09 -11.82 9.82
N GLY A 40 -9.99 -11.65 8.85
CA GLY A 40 -11.26 -12.37 8.74
C GLY A 40 -12.43 -11.62 9.39
N ASN A 41 -13.65 -12.10 9.13
CA ASN A 41 -14.89 -11.57 9.72
C ASN A 41 -15.12 -10.06 9.50
N GLY A 42 -14.62 -9.51 8.38
CA GLY A 42 -14.71 -8.08 8.07
C GLY A 42 -13.79 -7.21 8.93
N MET A 43 -12.84 -7.81 9.66
CA MET A 43 -11.91 -7.11 10.51
C MET A 43 -10.52 -6.97 9.85
N PHE A 44 -9.85 -5.86 10.14
CA PHE A 44 -8.47 -5.62 9.73
C PHE A 44 -7.55 -5.52 10.95
N GLY A 45 -6.31 -5.96 10.79
CA GLY A 45 -5.27 -5.80 11.79
C GLY A 45 -4.82 -4.36 11.96
N ALA A 46 -3.85 -4.16 12.85
CA ALA A 46 -3.16 -2.87 12.95
C ALA A 46 -2.47 -2.54 11.61
N GLN A 47 -2.52 -1.27 11.20
CA GLN A 47 -1.83 -0.86 9.99
C GLN A 47 -0.31 -1.06 10.12
N LYS A 48 0.32 -1.54 9.05
CA LYS A 48 1.75 -1.40 8.81
C LYS A 48 1.96 -0.19 7.91
N THR A 49 2.96 0.63 8.19
CA THR A 49 3.25 1.80 7.35
C THR A 49 4.61 1.68 6.69
N TYR A 50 4.70 2.14 5.46
CA TYR A 50 5.93 2.13 4.69
C TYR A 50 6.18 3.51 4.09
N LEU A 51 7.35 4.08 4.34
CA LEU A 51 7.72 5.43 3.89
C LEU A 51 7.84 5.49 2.37
N THR A 52 7.24 6.50 1.76
CA THR A 52 7.31 6.71 0.30
C THR A 52 8.14 7.95 -0.01
N GLY A 53 8.09 8.37 -1.28
CA GLY A 53 8.44 9.73 -1.64
C GLY A 53 7.42 10.75 -1.12
N ALA A 54 7.65 12.02 -1.47
CA ALA A 54 6.77 13.12 -1.11
C ALA A 54 5.46 13.09 -1.90
N SER A 55 4.35 13.24 -1.18
CA SER A 55 2.98 13.28 -1.72
C SER A 55 2.64 12.08 -2.59
N PRO A 56 2.62 10.84 -2.02
CA PRO A 56 2.09 9.68 -2.71
C PRO A 56 0.62 9.92 -3.05
N TYR A 57 0.27 9.83 -4.33
CA TYR A 57 -1.09 10.12 -4.80
C TYR A 57 -1.80 8.89 -5.37
N GLU A 58 -1.05 7.85 -5.74
CA GLU A 58 -1.61 6.64 -6.32
C GLU A 58 -0.85 5.41 -5.85
N VAL A 59 -1.60 4.34 -5.57
CA VAL A 59 -1.06 3.03 -5.24
C VAL A 59 -1.72 1.95 -6.09
N THR A 60 -0.91 1.01 -6.56
CA THR A 60 -1.38 -0.22 -7.21
C THR A 60 -0.58 -1.41 -6.72
N ALA A 61 -1.04 -2.62 -7.07
CA ALA A 61 -0.39 -3.86 -6.73
C ALA A 61 -0.38 -4.81 -7.92
N ALA A 62 0.77 -5.42 -8.17
CA ALA A 62 0.99 -6.42 -9.22
C ALA A 62 2.25 -7.24 -8.89
N ASP A 63 2.31 -8.49 -9.33
CA ASP A 63 3.56 -9.25 -9.31
C ASP A 63 4.48 -8.72 -10.41
N VAL A 64 5.38 -7.80 -10.07
CA VAL A 64 6.30 -7.18 -11.03
C VAL A 64 7.59 -7.99 -11.13
N ASN A 65 7.93 -8.73 -10.09
CA ASN A 65 9.21 -9.40 -9.96
C ASN A 65 9.17 -10.91 -10.33
N GLY A 66 7.97 -11.47 -10.52
CA GLY A 66 7.72 -12.85 -10.94
C GLY A 66 7.77 -13.88 -9.81
N ASP A 67 7.58 -13.48 -8.55
CA ASP A 67 7.60 -14.37 -7.37
C ASP A 67 6.22 -14.89 -6.96
N ASN A 68 5.18 -14.58 -7.73
CA ASN A 68 3.77 -14.87 -7.45
C ASN A 68 3.22 -14.19 -6.19
N LYS A 69 3.86 -13.13 -5.70
CA LYS A 69 3.32 -12.25 -4.66
C LYS A 69 3.14 -10.84 -5.23
N PRO A 70 2.02 -10.15 -4.93
CA PRO A 70 1.87 -8.79 -5.42
C PRO A 70 2.89 -7.86 -4.76
N ASP A 71 3.61 -7.10 -5.56
CA ASP A 71 4.42 -5.97 -5.12
C ASP A 71 3.57 -4.70 -5.02
N ILE A 72 3.92 -3.78 -4.13
CA ILE A 72 3.26 -2.47 -4.00
C ILE A 72 4.00 -1.44 -4.84
N ILE A 73 3.27 -0.73 -5.70
CA ILE A 73 3.81 0.30 -6.59
C ILE A 73 3.15 1.62 -6.23
N VAL A 74 3.97 2.64 -5.95
CA VAL A 74 3.48 3.96 -5.50
C VAL A 74 4.00 5.07 -6.40
N ALA A 75 3.10 5.90 -6.92
CA ALA A 75 3.42 7.12 -7.65
C ALA A 75 3.40 8.34 -6.71
N ASN A 76 4.38 9.24 -6.86
CA ASN A 76 4.60 10.39 -5.98
C ASN A 76 4.70 11.68 -6.80
N TYR A 77 4.01 12.75 -6.40
CA TYR A 77 4.07 14.04 -7.12
C TYR A 77 5.39 14.81 -6.89
N GLY A 78 5.93 14.77 -5.67
CA GLY A 78 7.03 15.65 -5.25
C GLY A 78 8.44 15.05 -5.36
N SER A 79 8.55 13.81 -5.84
CA SER A 79 9.81 13.06 -5.80
C SER A 79 10.44 13.01 -7.19
N LYS A 80 11.74 13.28 -7.30
CA LYS A 80 12.51 13.12 -8.56
C LYS A 80 12.53 11.67 -9.09
N ASN A 81 12.00 10.72 -8.30
CA ASN A 81 11.78 9.32 -8.67
C ASN A 81 10.27 9.09 -8.75
N ASN A 82 9.74 8.92 -9.97
CA ASN A 82 8.30 8.84 -10.25
C ASN A 82 7.64 7.53 -9.80
N GLY A 83 8.35 6.63 -9.13
CA GLY A 83 7.81 5.37 -8.63
C GLY A 83 8.70 4.75 -7.57
N VAL A 84 8.12 4.31 -6.46
CA VAL A 84 8.79 3.43 -5.49
C VAL A 84 8.14 2.06 -5.57
N LEU A 85 8.97 1.04 -5.83
CA LEU A 85 8.58 -0.36 -5.66
C LEU A 85 8.87 -0.76 -4.22
N MET A 86 7.84 -1.16 -3.51
CA MET A 86 7.98 -1.80 -2.21
C MET A 86 7.62 -3.27 -2.34
N LYS A 87 8.63 -4.12 -2.13
CA LYS A 87 8.40 -5.56 -1.92
C LYS A 87 7.63 -5.73 -0.62
N CYS A 88 6.45 -6.31 -0.70
CA CYS A 88 5.76 -6.77 0.50
C CYS A 88 6.08 -8.26 0.71
N CYS A 89 6.24 -8.62 1.99
CA CYS A 89 6.82 -9.87 2.48
C CYS A 89 6.00 -11.12 2.13
#